data_AF-A0AAD9Q857-F1
#
_entry.id   AF-A0AAD9Q857-F1
#
_cell.length_a   1.000
_cell.length_b   1.000
_cell.length_c   1.000
_cell.angle_alpha   90.00
_cell.angle_beta   90.00
_cell.angle_gamma   90.00
#
_symmetry.space_group_name_H-M   'P 1'
#
loop_
_entity.id
_entity.type
_entity.pdbx_description
1 polymer ?
#
loop_
_entity_poly.entity_id
_entity_poly.type
_entity_poly.pdbx_seq_one_letter_code
_entity_poly.pdbx_strand_id
1 'polypeptide(L)'
;MAPQSLHSLKNEGKNSLYQPLIGHVFEAKYSGEFNMPYTGKERTILQITPENPFAAELQRISNQVQARDDGESIWKGITGPPDYDTYWLWVESEISRYLEEGSTYSFKISRCEPFPCNGPLFSHGVSIQVAQEVEEE
;
A
#
# COMPACT_ATOMS: atom_id res chain seq x y z
N MET A 1 -36.54 -9.58 -20.58
CA MET A 1 -35.08 -9.36 -20.70
C MET A 1 -34.79 -7.99 -20.12
N ALA A 2 -34.26 -7.93 -18.90
CA ALA A 2 -33.91 -6.65 -18.26
C ALA A 2 -32.49 -6.23 -18.71
N PRO A 3 -32.23 -4.95 -18.97
CA PRO A 3 -30.91 -4.49 -19.36
C PRO A 3 -29.97 -4.59 -18.17
N GLN A 4 -28.84 -5.27 -18.35
CA GLN A 4 -27.78 -5.35 -17.34
C GLN A 4 -27.21 -3.94 -17.10
N SER A 5 -27.23 -3.53 -15.83
CA SER A 5 -26.72 -2.25 -15.35
C SER A 5 -25.26 -2.03 -15.77
N LEU A 6 -25.06 -1.08 -16.69
CA LEU A 6 -23.77 -0.52 -17.13
C LEU A 6 -22.95 0.17 -16.01
N HIS A 7 -23.35 0.04 -14.75
CA HIS A 7 -22.70 0.67 -13.61
C HIS A 7 -21.67 -0.22 -12.89
N SER A 8 -21.63 -1.52 -13.18
CA SER A 8 -20.67 -2.44 -12.52
C SER A 8 -19.31 -2.55 -13.22
N LEU A 9 -19.19 -2.10 -14.47
CA LEU A 9 -17.97 -2.24 -15.29
C LEU A 9 -16.93 -1.13 -15.12
N LYS A 10 -17.15 -0.14 -14.23
CA LYS A 10 -16.20 0.97 -14.02
C LYS A 10 -15.22 0.77 -12.86
N ASN A 11 -15.36 -0.29 -12.05
CA ASN A 11 -14.47 -0.56 -10.91
C ASN A 11 -13.40 -1.64 -11.17
N GLU A 12 -13.54 -2.46 -12.22
CA GLU A 12 -12.67 -3.63 -12.42
C GLU A 12 -11.28 -3.29 -13.02
N GLY A 13 -11.09 -2.09 -13.57
CA GLY A 13 -9.82 -1.70 -14.20
C GLY A 13 -8.85 -0.88 -13.33
N LYS A 14 -9.24 -0.47 -12.13
CA LYS A 14 -8.46 0.49 -11.31
C LYS A 14 -7.67 -0.14 -10.16
N ASN A 15 -7.92 -1.40 -9.79
CA ASN A 15 -7.25 -2.06 -8.66
C ASN A 15 -6.44 -3.32 -9.05
N SER A 16 -6.31 -3.64 -10.34
CA SER A 16 -5.59 -4.85 -10.79
C SER A 16 -4.10 -4.82 -10.48
N LEU A 17 -3.49 -3.64 -10.41
CA LEU A 17 -2.04 -3.50 -10.18
C LEU A 17 -1.63 -3.97 -8.79
N TYR A 18 -2.48 -3.80 -7.77
CA TYR A 18 -2.15 -4.17 -6.39
C TYR A 18 -2.61 -5.59 -6.03
N GLN A 19 -3.45 -6.23 -6.86
CA GLN A 19 -3.89 -7.62 -6.62
C GLN A 19 -2.73 -8.62 -6.42
N PRO A 20 -1.60 -8.55 -7.16
CA PRO A 20 -0.47 -9.46 -6.95
C PRO A 20 0.19 -9.34 -5.57
N LEU A 21 -0.02 -8.21 -4.87
CA LEU A 21 0.51 -8.00 -3.53
C LEU A 21 -0.29 -8.79 -2.48
N ILE A 22 -1.57 -9.08 -2.73
CA ILE A 22 -2.43 -9.76 -1.75
C ILE A 22 -1.90 -11.17 -1.50
N GLY A 23 -1.68 -11.51 -0.23
CA GLY A 23 -1.12 -12.78 0.20
C GLY A 23 0.40 -12.84 0.23
N HIS A 24 1.11 -11.83 -0.26
CA HIS A 24 2.57 -11.76 -0.09
C HIS A 24 2.92 -11.62 1.39
N VAL A 25 3.84 -12.48 1.82
CA VAL A 25 4.49 -12.41 3.14
C VAL A 25 5.84 -11.73 2.96
N PHE A 26 6.16 -10.79 3.84
CA PHE A 26 7.39 -10.01 3.79
C PHE A 26 7.80 -9.57 5.19
N GLU A 27 9.11 -9.46 5.41
CA GLU A 27 9.64 -8.84 6.62
C GLU A 27 9.77 -7.33 6.45
N ALA A 28 9.41 -6.57 7.48
CA ALA A 28 9.62 -5.13 7.50
C ALA A 28 9.87 -4.63 8.92
N LYS A 29 10.61 -3.52 9.01
CA LYS A 29 10.81 -2.79 10.24
C LYS A 29 9.63 -1.86 10.47
N TYR A 30 9.01 -1.90 11.64
CA TYR A 30 7.98 -0.94 12.02
C TYR A 30 8.63 0.40 12.39
N SER A 31 8.17 1.49 11.76
CA SER A 31 8.74 2.83 11.94
C SER A 31 7.83 3.80 12.67
N GLY A 32 6.67 3.35 13.16
CA GLY A 32 5.68 4.21 13.80
C GLY A 32 4.49 4.58 12.91
N GLU A 33 3.68 5.49 13.41
CA GLU A 33 2.50 6.04 12.74
C GLU A 33 2.79 7.45 12.25
N PHE A 34 2.44 7.74 11.00
CA PHE A 34 2.63 9.04 10.40
C PHE A 34 1.35 9.49 9.69
N ASN A 35 1.12 10.80 9.73
CA ASN A 35 0.08 11.41 8.94
C ASN A 35 0.44 11.32 7.45
N MET A 36 -0.39 10.60 6.71
CA MET A 36 -0.30 10.52 5.27
C MET A 36 -0.42 11.91 4.66
N PRO A 37 0.60 12.37 3.89
CA PRO A 37 0.58 13.69 3.30
C PRO A 37 -0.69 13.94 2.49
N TYR A 38 -1.24 15.16 2.60
CA TYR A 38 -2.38 15.64 1.81
C TYR A 38 -3.73 14.95 2.03
N THR A 39 -3.81 13.94 2.90
CA THR A 39 -5.06 13.24 3.20
C THR A 39 -5.45 13.26 4.67
N GLY A 40 -4.51 13.61 5.56
CA GLY A 40 -4.76 13.73 6.99
C GLY A 40 -5.14 12.41 7.66
N LYS A 41 -4.96 11.28 6.96
CA LYS A 41 -5.17 9.94 7.51
C LYS A 41 -3.87 9.44 8.11
N GLU A 42 -3.92 8.97 9.33
CA GLU A 42 -2.78 8.30 9.95
C GLU A 42 -2.58 6.91 9.32
N ARG A 43 -1.31 6.53 9.17
CA ARG A 43 -0.87 5.27 8.58
C ARG A 43 0.33 4.73 9.34
N THR A 44 0.36 3.42 9.52
CA THR A 44 1.56 2.72 9.97
C THR A 44 2.57 2.66 8.83
N ILE A 45 3.85 2.88 9.17
CA ILE A 45 4.95 2.81 8.21
C ILE A 45 5.77 1.56 8.44
N LEU A 46 5.89 0.78 7.37
CA LEU A 46 6.74 -0.41 7.32
C LEU A 46 7.92 -0.12 6.39
N GLN A 47 9.12 -0.13 6.96
CA GLN A 47 10.38 0.04 6.25
C GLN A 47 10.88 -1.30 5.71
N ILE A 48 11.13 -1.33 4.41
CA ILE A 48 11.56 -2.50 3.65
C ILE A 48 12.89 -2.12 2.97
N THR A 49 13.96 -2.83 3.31
CA THR A 49 15.28 -2.53 2.74
C THR A 49 15.34 -2.98 1.28
N PRO A 50 16.21 -2.37 0.44
CA PRO A 50 16.35 -2.76 -0.96
C PRO A 50 16.75 -4.23 -1.19
N GLU A 51 17.40 -4.86 -0.21
CA GLU A 51 17.80 -6.27 -0.25
C GLU A 51 16.62 -7.22 -0.05
N ASN A 52 15.49 -6.74 0.47
CA ASN A 52 14.30 -7.54 0.65
C ASN A 52 13.72 -7.95 -0.73
N PRO A 53 13.43 -9.24 -0.98
CA PRO A 53 12.87 -9.69 -2.26
C PRO A 53 11.57 -8.97 -2.65
N PHE A 54 10.79 -8.53 -1.66
CA PHE A 54 9.55 -7.80 -1.87
C PHE A 54 9.77 -6.37 -2.40
N ALA A 55 10.95 -5.79 -2.21
CA ALA A 55 11.28 -4.45 -2.69
C ALA A 55 11.15 -4.30 -4.23
N ALA A 56 11.54 -5.34 -4.97
CA ALA A 56 11.41 -5.36 -6.43
C ALA A 56 9.95 -5.30 -6.88
N GLU A 57 9.06 -5.96 -6.15
CA GLU A 57 7.63 -5.97 -6.43
C GLU A 57 7.00 -4.60 -6.12
N LEU A 58 7.38 -3.97 -5.01
CA LEU A 58 6.97 -2.60 -4.68
C LEU A 58 7.42 -1.59 -5.75
N GLN A 59 8.66 -1.73 -6.23
CA GLN A 59 9.16 -0.90 -7.32
C GLN A 59 8.36 -1.10 -8.60
N ARG A 60 8.08 -2.36 -8.96
CA ARG A 60 7.29 -2.73 -10.13
C ARG A 60 5.90 -2.09 -10.08
N ILE A 61 5.20 -2.17 -8.96
CA ILE A 61 3.88 -1.56 -8.78
C ILE A 61 3.97 -0.03 -8.83
N SER A 62 4.93 0.58 -8.13
CA SER A 62 5.09 2.04 -8.14
C SER A 62 5.31 2.59 -9.55
N ASN A 63 6.15 1.91 -10.35
CA ASN A 63 6.40 2.26 -11.74
C ASN A 63 5.16 2.06 -12.62
N GLN A 64 4.42 0.96 -12.43
CA GLN A 64 3.20 0.71 -13.20
C GLN A 64 2.10 1.72 -12.90
N VAL A 65 1.94 2.16 -11.65
CA VAL A 65 0.99 3.23 -11.32
C VAL A 65 1.43 4.55 -11.95
N GLN A 66 2.73 4.88 -11.86
CA GLN A 66 3.28 6.11 -12.44
C GLN A 66 3.10 6.18 -13.96
N ALA A 67 3.16 5.05 -14.66
CA ALA A 67 3.00 4.96 -16.10
C ALA A 67 1.55 5.15 -16.59
N ARG A 68 0.57 5.24 -15.68
CA ARG A 68 -0.83 5.50 -16.04
C ARG A 68 -1.05 6.98 -16.33
N ASP A 69 -2.00 7.29 -17.23
CA ASP A 69 -2.41 8.66 -17.52
C ASP A 69 -2.87 9.45 -16.27
N ASP A 70 -3.45 8.75 -15.29
CA ASP A 70 -3.88 9.31 -14.00
C ASP A 70 -2.91 9.03 -12.84
N GLY A 71 -1.74 8.45 -13.12
CA GLY A 71 -0.79 7.92 -12.14
C GLY A 71 -0.30 8.94 -11.11
N GLU A 72 0.01 10.16 -11.56
CA GLU A 72 0.46 11.26 -10.68
C GLU A 72 -0.62 11.71 -9.69
N SER A 73 -1.89 11.48 -10.02
CA SER A 73 -3.04 11.81 -9.18
C SER A 73 -3.43 10.67 -8.22
N ILE A 74 -2.67 9.57 -8.19
CA ILE A 74 -2.91 8.40 -7.33
C ILE A 74 -1.87 8.36 -6.21
N TRP A 75 -2.34 8.36 -4.96
CA TRP A 75 -1.49 8.05 -3.82
C TRP A 75 -1.25 6.53 -3.73
N LYS A 76 0.00 6.14 -3.92
CA LYS A 76 0.39 4.74 -4.15
C LYS A 76 0.49 3.87 -2.89
N GLY A 77 0.55 4.46 -1.70
CA GLY A 77 0.89 3.75 -0.46
C GLY A 77 2.29 3.13 -0.45
N ILE A 78 3.12 3.47 -1.44
CA ILE A 78 4.48 2.96 -1.64
C ILE A 78 5.35 4.18 -1.95
N THR A 79 6.36 4.43 -1.11
CA THR A 79 7.46 5.37 -1.39
C THR A 79 8.79 4.60 -1.37
N GLY A 80 9.82 5.11 -2.04
CA GLY A 80 11.09 4.40 -2.12
C GLY A 80 12.15 5.17 -2.91
N PRO A 81 13.30 4.54 -3.18
CA PRO A 81 14.39 5.15 -3.93
C PRO A 81 13.93 5.77 -5.27
N PRO A 82 14.53 6.88 -5.72
CA PRO A 82 15.75 7.51 -5.18
C PRO A 82 15.54 8.46 -4.00
N ASP A 83 14.30 8.79 -3.65
CA ASP A 83 14.01 9.80 -2.62
C ASP A 83 14.32 9.32 -1.20
N TYR A 84 14.47 8.01 -1.02
CA TYR A 84 14.71 7.34 0.25
C TYR A 84 15.74 6.21 0.09
N ASP A 85 16.44 5.87 1.17
CA ASP A 85 17.38 4.72 1.20
C ASP A 85 16.65 3.36 1.30
N THR A 86 15.36 3.38 1.66
CA THR A 86 14.51 2.19 1.84
C THR A 86 13.14 2.41 1.22
N TYR A 87 12.42 1.33 0.94
CA TYR A 87 11.00 1.40 0.58
C TYR A 87 10.17 1.57 1.84
N TRP A 88 9.19 2.48 1.81
CA TRP A 88 8.18 2.59 2.86
C TRP A 88 6.84 2.16 2.30
N LEU A 89 6.24 1.19 2.97
CA LEU A 89 4.88 0.76 2.74
C LEU A 89 3.98 1.42 3.80
N TRP A 90 2.99 2.16 3.33
CA TRP A 90 2.04 2.89 4.17
C TRP A 90 0.77 2.04 4.33
N VAL A 91 0.55 1.52 5.53
CA VAL A 91 -0.53 0.55 5.81
C VAL A 91 -1.54 1.09 6.83
N GLU A 92 -2.71 0.47 6.90
CA GLU A 92 -3.72 0.79 7.93
C GLU A 92 -3.15 0.57 9.35
N SER A 93 -3.56 1.43 10.29
CA SER A 93 -2.96 1.51 11.62
C SER A 93 -3.41 0.42 12.61
N GLU A 94 -4.32 -0.49 12.24
CA GLU A 94 -4.93 -1.45 13.17
C GLU A 94 -3.92 -2.35 13.92
N ILE A 95 -2.74 -2.56 13.32
CA ILE A 95 -1.65 -3.38 13.85
C ILE A 95 -0.71 -2.63 14.80
N SER A 96 -0.68 -1.29 14.77
CA SER A 96 0.35 -0.47 15.45
C SER A 96 0.44 -0.72 16.95
N ARG A 97 -0.70 -0.92 17.61
CA ARG A 97 -0.83 -1.20 19.05
C ARG A 97 -0.10 -2.45 19.54
N TYR A 98 0.32 -3.34 18.64
CA TYR A 98 1.02 -4.58 18.96
C TYR A 98 2.50 -4.57 18.55
N LEU A 99 2.98 -3.46 17.98
CA LEU A 99 4.31 -3.36 17.41
C LEU A 99 5.17 -2.38 18.21
N GLU A 100 6.42 -2.76 18.40
CA GLU A 100 7.44 -1.89 18.98
C GLU A 100 8.19 -1.18 17.85
N GLU A 101 8.22 0.17 17.90
CA GLU A 101 8.93 0.97 16.91
C GLU A 101 10.41 0.57 16.89
N GLY A 102 10.95 0.34 15.71
CA GLY A 102 12.33 -0.11 15.55
C GLY A 102 12.47 -1.63 15.37
N SER A 103 11.46 -2.41 15.72
CA SER A 103 11.46 -3.86 15.61
C SER A 103 11.03 -4.35 14.23
N THR A 104 11.54 -5.52 13.83
CA THR A 104 11.20 -6.19 12.56
C THR A 104 10.20 -7.30 12.80
N TYR A 105 9.20 -7.40 11.93
CA TYR A 105 8.16 -8.42 11.99
C TYR A 105 7.87 -8.98 10.59
N SER A 106 7.28 -10.17 10.56
CA SER A 106 6.70 -10.75 9.35
C SER A 106 5.26 -10.27 9.18
N PHE A 107 4.95 -9.78 8.00
CA PHE A 107 3.63 -9.26 7.64
C PHE A 107 3.10 -9.96 6.40
N LYS A 108 1.78 -10.06 6.31
CA LYS A 108 1.08 -10.48 5.10
C LYS A 108 0.12 -9.41 4.65
N ILE A 109 0.18 -9.06 3.37
CA ILE A 109 -0.80 -8.15 2.78
C ILE A 109 -2.14 -8.87 2.68
N SER A 110 -3.13 -8.38 3.40
CA SER A 110 -4.47 -8.97 3.44
C SER A 110 -5.39 -8.32 2.42
N ARG A 111 -5.28 -7.00 2.20
CA ARG A 111 -6.13 -6.25 1.26
C ARG A 111 -5.41 -5.07 0.65
N CYS A 112 -5.83 -4.73 -0.57
CA CYS A 112 -5.52 -3.47 -1.22
C CYS A 112 -6.82 -2.89 -1.79
N GLU A 113 -7.25 -1.72 -1.31
CA GLU A 113 -8.54 -1.14 -1.67
C GLU A 113 -8.40 0.34 -2.09
N PRO A 114 -8.98 0.74 -3.24
CA PRO A 114 -8.96 2.14 -3.64
C PRO A 114 -9.86 2.96 -2.70
N PHE A 115 -9.41 4.15 -2.34
CA PHE A 115 -10.21 5.13 -1.58
C PHE A 115 -10.13 6.52 -2.23
N PRO A 116 -11.18 7.34 -2.10
CA PRO A 116 -11.14 8.71 -2.59
C PRO A 116 -10.23 9.57 -1.70
N CYS A 117 -9.40 10.40 -2.32
CA CYS A 117 -8.62 11.42 -1.65
C CYS A 117 -9.30 12.78 -1.88
N ASN A 118 -9.47 13.56 -0.81
CA ASN A 118 -10.01 14.92 -0.89
C ASN A 118 -8.88 15.98 -0.86
N GLY A 119 -7.68 15.61 -1.32
CA GLY A 119 -6.48 16.43 -1.25
C GLY A 119 -6.23 17.22 -2.53
N PRO A 120 -5.38 18.27 -2.49
CA PRO A 120 -5.07 19.09 -3.67
C PRO A 120 -4.21 18.37 -4.72
N LEU A 121 -3.49 17.32 -4.33
CA LEU A 121 -2.54 16.60 -5.20
C LEU A 121 -3.03 15.22 -5.65
N PHE A 122 -3.82 14.54 -4.82
CA PHE A 122 -4.28 13.18 -5.09
C PHE A 122 -5.80 13.15 -5.12
N SER A 123 -6.35 12.55 -6.18
CA SER A 123 -7.80 12.33 -6.32
C SER A 123 -8.22 10.96 -5.76
N HIS A 124 -7.30 10.00 -5.76
CA HIS A 124 -7.51 8.65 -5.26
C HIS A 124 -6.25 8.16 -4.54
N GLY A 125 -6.40 7.15 -3.69
CA GLY A 125 -5.29 6.42 -3.09
C GLY A 125 -5.60 4.93 -3.00
N VAL A 126 -4.58 4.13 -2.68
CA VAL A 126 -4.75 2.70 -2.38
C VAL A 126 -4.45 2.48 -0.91
N SER A 127 -5.44 2.01 -0.17
CA SER A 127 -5.27 1.55 1.21
C SER A 127 -4.70 0.15 1.18
N ILE A 128 -3.64 -0.08 1.97
CA ILE A 128 -2.97 -1.37 2.09
C ILE A 128 -3.18 -1.83 3.53
N GLN A 129 -3.80 -2.99 3.69
CA GLN A 129 -3.99 -3.63 4.98
C GLN A 129 -3.05 -4.83 5.08
N VAL A 130 -2.42 -4.97 6.24
CA VAL A 130 -1.57 -6.11 6.57
C VAL A 130 -2.06 -6.78 7.84
N ALA A 131 -1.75 -8.06 7.97
CA ALA A 131 -1.78 -8.77 9.23
C ALA A 131 -0.34 -9.12 9.63
N GLN A 132 -0.05 -9.13 10.93
CA GLN A 132 1.16 -9.76 11.42
C GLN A 132 1.03 -11.28 11.22
N GLU A 133 2.01 -11.89 10.56
CA GLU A 133 2.11 -13.35 10.52
C GLU A 133 2.81 -13.79 11.79
N VAL A 134 2.12 -14.60 12.59
CA VAL A 134 2.70 -15.28 13.74
C VAL A 134 3.05 -16.69 13.27
N GLU A 135 4.33 -17.05 13.32
CA GLU A 135 4.70 -18.46 13.18
C GLU A 135 4.12 -19.20 14.39
N GLU A 136 3.10 -20.03 14.16
CA GLU A 136 2.64 -20.98 15.18
C GLU A 136 3.75 -22.03 15.36
N GLU A 137 4.40 -22.01 16.53
CA GLU A 137 5.40 -23.01 16.96
C GLU A 137 4.79 -24.40 17.20
#